data_AF-A0A926A734-F1
#
_entry.id   AF-A0A926A734-F1
#
_cell.length_a   1.000
_cell.length_b   1.000
_cell.length_c   1.000
_cell.angle_alpha   90.00
_cell.angle_beta   90.00
_cell.angle_gamma   90.00
#
_symmetry.space_group_name_H-M   'P 1'
#
loop_
_entity.id
_entity.type
_entity.pdbx_description
1 polymer ?
#
loop_
_entity_poly.entity_id
_entity_poly.type
_entity_poly.pdbx_seq_one_letter_code
_entity_poly.pdbx_strand_id
1 'polypeptide(L)'
;FSLHMADAATDSFDRDLALSQASAKHEALYEIDSALDRIQNRCYGICELTGKSIPPARLDAIPWTRFSLEAEELLEKQGAVSRARLSPPEAVMRSHSGGPEEDRDLASDKDDRA
;
A
#
# COMPACT_ATOMS: atom_id res chain seq x y z
N PHE A 1 -35.92 -11.31 7.56
CA PHE A 1 -35.22 -10.19 6.93
C PHE A 1 -34.76 -10.66 5.55
N SER A 2 -35.34 -10.10 4.48
CA SER A 2 -35.03 -10.54 3.11
C SER A 2 -33.77 -9.81 2.66
N LEU A 3 -32.62 -10.50 2.67
CA LEU A 3 -31.42 -10.07 1.95
C LEU A 3 -31.70 -10.32 0.46
N HIS A 4 -31.99 -9.29 -0.31
CA HIS A 4 -32.14 -9.44 -1.74
C HIS A 4 -30.74 -9.69 -2.33
N MET A 5 -30.57 -10.72 -3.16
CA MET A 5 -29.30 -10.97 -3.87
C MET A 5 -28.83 -9.75 -4.67
N ALA A 6 -29.76 -8.88 -5.09
CA ALA A 6 -29.46 -7.62 -5.74
C ALA A 6 -28.76 -6.61 -4.81
N ASP A 7 -29.17 -6.54 -3.54
CA ASP A 7 -28.59 -5.60 -2.55
C ASP A 7 -27.19 -6.03 -2.10
N ALA A 8 -26.89 -7.34 -2.13
CA ALA A 8 -25.59 -7.88 -1.77
C ALA A 8 -24.46 -7.42 -2.72
N ALA A 9 -24.76 -7.29 -4.02
CA ALA A 9 -23.79 -6.78 -5.00
C ALA A 9 -23.54 -5.28 -4.82
N THR A 10 -24.59 -4.51 -4.55
CA THR A 10 -24.49 -3.06 -4.28
C THR A 10 -23.72 -2.79 -3.00
N ASP A 11 -24.03 -3.48 -1.90
CA ASP A 11 -23.33 -3.34 -0.62
C ASP A 11 -21.82 -3.65 -0.74
N SER A 12 -21.47 -4.71 -1.48
CA SER A 12 -20.07 -5.03 -1.76
C SER A 12 -19.37 -3.92 -2.54
N PHE A 13 -20.01 -3.40 -3.59
CA PHE A 13 -19.43 -2.33 -4.41
C PHE A 13 -19.25 -1.04 -3.61
N ASP A 14 -20.23 -0.65 -2.81
CA ASP A 14 -20.17 0.56 -1.98
C ASP A 14 -19.06 0.44 -0.93
N ARG A 15 -18.90 -0.74 -0.33
CA ARG A 15 -17.80 -1.03 0.58
C ARG A 15 -16.44 -0.93 -0.10
N ASP A 16 -16.28 -1.52 -1.29
CA ASP A 16 -15.03 -1.47 -2.04
C ASP A 16 -14.68 -0.03 -2.45
N LEU A 17 -15.67 0.74 -2.88
CA LEU A 17 -15.51 2.16 -3.18
C LEU A 17 -15.08 2.96 -1.94
N ALA A 18 -15.73 2.73 -0.80
CA ALA A 18 -15.38 3.39 0.45
C ALA A 18 -13.94 3.07 0.89
N LEU A 19 -13.53 1.81 0.75
CA LEU A 19 -12.17 1.37 1.06
C LEU A 19 -11.13 2.00 0.11
N SER A 20 -11.44 2.09 -1.18
CA SER A 20 -10.58 2.74 -2.17
C SER A 20 -10.37 4.22 -1.85
N GLN A 21 -11.46 4.93 -1.50
CA GLN A 21 -11.39 6.34 -1.10
C GLN A 21 -10.60 6.54 0.19
N ALA A 22 -10.79 5.66 1.18
CA ALA A 22 -10.05 5.73 2.44
C ALA A 22 -8.55 5.51 2.21
N SER A 23 -8.19 4.51 1.40
CA SER A 23 -6.80 4.23 1.02
C SER A 23 -6.16 5.41 0.30
N ALA A 24 -6.86 6.03 -0.66
CA ALA A 24 -6.35 7.19 -1.39
C ALA A 24 -6.10 8.40 -0.47
N LYS A 25 -6.98 8.63 0.52
CA LYS A 25 -6.80 9.70 1.52
C LYS A 25 -5.59 9.43 2.42
N HIS A 26 -5.42 8.18 2.86
CA HIS A 26 -4.28 7.79 3.68
C HIS A 26 -2.94 7.99 2.95
N GLU A 27 -2.88 7.60 1.67
CA GLU A 27 -1.70 7.83 0.83
C GLU A 27 -1.39 9.33 0.69
N ALA A 28 -2.41 10.17 0.47
CA ALA A 28 -2.22 11.61 0.40
C ALA A 28 -1.66 12.20 1.70
N LEU A 29 -2.11 11.71 2.86
CA LEU A 29 -1.56 12.13 4.17
C LEU A 29 -0.08 11.76 4.30
N TYR A 30 0.29 10.53 3.91
CA TYR A 30 1.68 10.08 3.93
C TYR A 30 2.58 10.94 3.03
N GLU A 31 2.11 11.28 1.83
CA GLU A 31 2.85 12.17 0.92
C GLU A 31 3.00 13.60 1.49
N ILE A 32 1.99 14.09 2.20
CA ILE A 32 2.06 15.39 2.90
C ILE A 32 3.11 15.33 4.01
N ASP A 33 3.11 14.30 4.85
CA ASP A 33 4.09 14.14 5.94
C ASP A 33 5.53 14.03 5.38
N SER A 34 5.71 13.28 4.29
CA SER A 34 6.98 13.21 3.57
C SER A 34 7.41 14.56 2.99
N ALA A 35 6.47 15.35 2.45
CA ALA A 35 6.77 16.69 1.98
C ALA A 35 7.20 17.63 3.12
N LEU A 36 6.56 17.53 4.28
CA LEU A 36 6.93 18.29 5.47
C LEU A 36 8.35 17.92 5.95
N ASP A 37 8.69 16.63 5.96
CA ASP A 37 10.05 16.18 6.30
C ASP A 37 11.10 16.75 5.32
N ARG A 38 10.81 16.76 4.02
CA ARG A 38 11.69 17.38 3.01
C ARG A 38 11.87 18.88 3.21
N ILE A 39 10.85 19.59 3.72
CA ILE A 39 10.97 21.01 4.08
C ILE A 39 11.95 21.17 5.25
N GLN A 40 11.84 20.32 6.28
CA GLN A 40 12.75 20.33 7.43
C GLN A 40 14.19 20.03 6.99
N ASN A 41 14.36 19.06 6.10
CA ASN A 41 15.65 18.65 5.54
C ASN A 41 16.19 19.59 4.44
N ARG A 42 15.51 20.70 4.13
CA ARG A 42 15.89 21.68 3.08
C ARG A 42 16.02 21.08 1.68
N CYS A 43 15.36 19.95 1.41
CA CYS A 43 15.32 19.28 0.12
C CYS A 43 13.97 19.42 -0.60
N TYR A 44 13.05 20.21 -0.05
CA TYR A 44 11.76 20.48 -0.68
C TYR A 44 11.92 21.15 -2.05
N GLY A 45 11.10 20.73 -3.02
CA GLY A 45 11.14 21.23 -4.39
C GLY A 45 12.26 20.64 -5.25
N ILE A 46 12.97 19.61 -4.80
CA ILE A 46 13.91 18.84 -5.62
C ILE A 46 13.27 17.52 -6.04
N CYS A 47 13.32 17.21 -7.33
CA CYS A 47 12.78 15.98 -7.89
C CYS A 47 13.62 14.77 -7.47
N GLU A 48 13.00 13.76 -6.87
CA GLU A 48 13.69 12.56 -6.40
C GLU A 48 14.28 11.70 -7.52
N LEU A 49 13.67 11.70 -8.72
CA LEU A 49 14.14 10.90 -9.85
C LEU A 49 15.29 11.56 -10.61
N THR A 50 15.21 12.87 -10.82
CA THR A 50 16.14 13.60 -11.70
C THR A 50 17.13 14.48 -10.95
N GLY A 51 16.90 14.74 -9.66
CA GLY A 51 17.68 15.69 -8.86
C GLY A 51 17.50 17.16 -9.26
N LYS A 52 16.63 17.46 -10.24
CA LYS A 52 16.38 18.83 -10.71
C LYS A 52 15.35 19.54 -9.84
N SER A 53 15.35 20.87 -9.85
CA SER A 53 14.31 21.67 -9.21
C SER A 53 12.94 21.45 -9.86
N ILE A 54 11.91 21.31 -9.04
CA ILE A 54 10.50 21.23 -9.44
C ILE A 54 9.99 22.66 -9.69
N PRO A 55 9.27 22.92 -10.79
CA PRO A 55 8.72 24.24 -11.07
C PRO A 55 7.76 24.74 -9.97
N PRO A 56 7.80 26.03 -9.58
CA PRO A 56 6.97 26.56 -8.51
C PRO A 56 5.48 26.44 -8.80
N ALA A 57 5.06 26.69 -10.05
CA ALA A 57 3.67 26.54 -10.48
C ALA A 57 3.10 25.13 -10.20
N ARG A 58 3.95 24.11 -10.19
CA ARG A 58 3.56 22.73 -9.85
C ARG A 58 3.44 22.54 -8.35
N LEU A 59 4.36 23.10 -7.56
CA LEU A 59 4.30 23.06 -6.10
C LEU A 59 3.09 23.85 -5.57
N ASP A 60 2.68 24.92 -6.26
CA ASP A 60 1.47 25.69 -5.92
C ASP A 60 0.20 24.87 -6.18
N ALA A 61 0.19 24.04 -7.22
CA ALA A 61 -0.95 23.20 -7.57
C ALA A 61 -1.01 21.90 -6.72
N ILE A 62 0.13 21.26 -6.50
CA ILE A 62 0.27 19.99 -5.75
C ILE A 62 1.51 20.08 -4.85
N PRO A 63 1.37 20.60 -3.62
CA PRO A 63 2.52 20.85 -2.73
C PRO A 63 3.32 19.60 -2.33
N TRP A 64 2.67 18.44 -2.22
CA TRP A 64 3.34 17.21 -1.79
C TRP A 64 4.02 16.43 -2.92
N THR A 65 4.03 16.96 -4.16
CA THR A 65 4.62 16.27 -5.32
C THR A 65 6.09 15.91 -5.11
N ARG A 66 6.45 14.65 -5.41
CA ARG A 66 7.85 14.16 -5.36
C ARG A 66 8.64 14.36 -6.65
N PHE A 67 7.93 14.46 -7.76
CA PHE A 67 8.52 14.43 -9.10
C PHE A 67 8.19 15.69 -9.92
N SER A 68 9.04 15.99 -10.89
CA SER A 68 8.77 16.97 -11.94
C SER A 68 7.92 16.33 -13.06
N LEU A 69 7.34 17.16 -13.93
CA LEU A 69 6.56 16.67 -15.08
C LEU A 69 7.39 15.74 -15.99
N GLU A 70 8.65 16.11 -16.28
CA GLU A 70 9.55 15.26 -17.07
C GLU A 70 9.75 13.89 -16.41
N ALA A 71 9.91 13.86 -15.09
CA ALA A 71 10.13 12.63 -14.35
C ALA A 71 8.87 11.74 -14.33
N GLU A 72 7.69 12.35 -14.17
CA GLU A 72 6.41 11.62 -14.27
C GLU A 72 6.20 11.03 -15.66
N GLU A 73 6.44 11.80 -16.72
CA GLU A 73 6.31 11.32 -18.10
C GLU A 73 7.26 10.15 -18.39
N LEU A 74 8.47 10.18 -17.81
CA LEU A 74 9.43 9.07 -17.91
C LEU A 74 8.92 7.81 -17.17
N LEU A 75 8.38 7.96 -15.96
CA LEU A 75 7.79 6.85 -15.21
C LEU A 75 6.57 6.27 -15.91
N GLU A 76 5.77 7.13 -16.55
CA GLU A 76 4.62 6.73 -17.37
C GLU A 76 5.05 5.87 -18.56
N LYS A 77 6.04 6.35 -19.32
CA LYS A 77 6.60 5.64 -20.49
C LYS A 77 7.26 4.32 -20.13
N GLN A 78 7.86 4.21 -18.95
CA GLN A 78 8.48 2.96 -18.47
C GLN A 78 7.46 1.92 -18.00
N GLY A 79 6.15 2.19 -18.12
CA GLY A 79 5.09 1.27 -17.72
C GLY A 79 4.95 1.13 -16.20
N ALA A 80 5.59 2.01 -15.42
CA ALA A 80 5.54 1.99 -13.96
C ALA A 80 4.24 2.62 -13.40
N VAL A 81 3.39 3.19 -14.27
CA VAL A 81 2.06 3.69 -13.90
C VAL A 81 1.02 2.58 -13.83
N SER A 82 1.19 1.74 -12.83
CA SER A 82 0.06 1.24 -12.04
C SER A 82 0.39 0.93 -10.59
N ARG A 83 1.63 1.19 -10.12
CA ARG A 83 2.04 0.84 -8.74
C ARG A 83 2.75 1.91 -7.93
N ALA A 84 3.02 3.10 -8.47
CA ALA A 84 3.55 4.18 -7.62
C ALA A 84 2.51 4.73 -6.61
N ARG A 85 1.22 4.45 -6.80
CA ARG A 85 0.16 4.66 -5.78
C ARG A 85 -0.09 3.42 -4.90
N LEU A 86 0.72 2.37 -5.05
CA LEU A 86 0.64 1.11 -4.32
C LEU A 86 2.05 0.70 -3.87
N SER A 87 2.57 1.34 -2.82
CA SER A 87 3.50 0.65 -1.93
C SER A 87 3.53 1.26 -0.54
N PRO A 88 3.13 0.47 0.46
CA PRO A 88 3.75 0.51 1.76
C PRO A 88 4.63 -0.75 1.94
N PRO A 89 5.95 -0.64 2.21
CA PRO A 89 6.74 -1.78 2.65
C PRO A 89 7.04 -1.71 4.15
N GLU A 90 6.02 -1.55 5.01
CA GLU A 90 6.17 -1.80 6.45
C GLU A 90 5.02 -2.60 7.11
N ALA A 91 3.96 -2.97 6.38
CA ALA A 91 2.85 -3.75 6.93
C ALA A 91 2.80 -5.20 6.42
N VAL A 92 3.94 -5.90 6.45
CA VAL A 92 3.95 -7.38 6.49
C VAL A 92 4.24 -7.78 7.92
N MET A 93 3.19 -7.99 8.74
CA MET A 93 3.22 -9.03 9.78
C MET A 93 1.81 -9.36 10.29
N ARG A 94 1.18 -10.35 9.66
CA ARG A 94 0.42 -11.41 10.33
C ARG A 94 0.50 -12.63 9.42
N SER A 95 1.58 -13.39 9.61
CA SER A 95 1.77 -14.72 9.06
C SER A 95 0.66 -15.64 9.56
N HIS A 96 -0.29 -15.96 8.69
CA HIS A 96 -1.19 -17.10 8.87
C HIS A 96 -0.89 -18.09 7.75
N SER A 97 0.14 -18.90 7.96
CA SER A 97 0.36 -20.13 7.20
C SER A 97 0.86 -21.20 8.16
N GLY A 98 -0.04 -22.10 8.57
CA GLY A 98 0.30 -23.24 9.42
C GLY A 98 -0.92 -23.94 9.99
N GLY A 99 -1.60 -24.75 9.18
CA GLY A 99 -2.18 -26.03 9.63
C GLY A 99 -1.53 -27.13 8.79
N PRO A 100 -1.38 -28.39 9.26
CA PRO A 100 -2.04 -29.05 10.39
C PRO A 100 -1.07 -29.45 11.52
N GLU A 101 -1.58 -29.55 12.75
CA GLU A 101 -0.86 -30.18 13.86
C GLU A 101 -1.19 -31.68 13.82
N GLU A 102 -0.19 -32.49 13.49
CA GLU A 102 -0.24 -33.94 13.60
C GLU A 102 -0.24 -34.32 15.08
N ASP A 103 -1.37 -34.82 15.58
CA ASP A 103 -1.41 -35.58 16.83
C ASP A 103 -0.54 -36.83 16.68
N ARG A 104 0.70 -36.74 17.16
CA ARG A 104 1.53 -37.89 17.46
C ARG A 104 1.58 -38.01 18.97
N ASP A 105 0.91 -39.04 19.51
CA ASP A 105 1.36 -39.80 20.68
C ASP A 105 0.39 -40.97 20.94
N LEU A 106 0.67 -42.10 20.32
CA LEU A 106 0.33 -43.43 20.85
C LEU A 106 1.52 -44.35 20.53
N ALA A 107 2.48 -44.33 21.46
CA ALA A 107 3.58 -45.25 21.51
C ALA A 107 3.04 -46.69 21.63
N SER A 108 3.26 -47.49 20.58
CA SER A 108 3.20 -48.95 20.67
C SER A 108 4.59 -49.45 21.08
N ASP A 109 4.81 -49.63 22.37
CA ASP A 109 5.90 -50.49 22.85
C ASP A 109 5.41 -51.93 22.83
N LYS A 110 6.04 -52.73 21.97
CA LYS A 110 5.89 -54.19 21.94
C LYS A 110 7.06 -54.81 22.71
N ASP A 111 6.69 -55.81 23.52
CA ASP A 111 7.49 -56.95 23.97
C ASP A 111 8.58 -56.71 25.02
N ASP A 112 8.37 -57.20 26.25
CA ASP A 112 9.26 -58.21 26.86
C ASP A 112 8.77 -58.73 28.24
N ARG A 113 8.27 -59.98 28.23
CA ARG A 113 8.66 -61.12 29.08
C ARG A 113 9.02 -60.91 30.57
N ALA A 114 8.17 -61.46 31.46
CA ALA A 114 8.55 -62.29 32.62
C ALA A 114 7.36 -63.13 33.10
#